data_AF-A0A4Q3WR27-F1
#
_entry.id   AF-A0A4Q3WR27-F1
#
_cell.length_a   1.000
_cell.length_b   1.000
_cell.length_c   1.000
_cell.angle_alpha   90.00
_cell.angle_beta   90.00
_cell.angle_gamma   90.00
#
_symmetry.space_group_name_H-M   'P 1'
#
loop_
_entity.id
_entity.type
_entity.pdbx_description
1 polymer ?
#
loop_
_entity_poly.entity_id
_entity_poly.type
_entity_poly.pdbx_seq_one_letter_code
_entity_poly.pdbx_strand_id
1 'polypeptide(L)'
;MRAAWDDAGFSLDHLRGHMPQLRFGSWVGGDRDGHALVTAEVTQETLVDLRLGALIVLNRMLERLAVKMSLSVYGQDAPLELTEAIERIILEIGPRSTPIMDQDAEEPWRQFVRLMSAKMPLDTNADQPVLVDGAGYYRYPHELKADLEILRYSLEAVGAVRLVHVDLGPLERALETFGFHLAGLDVRQNSAWHDRALSQLMTAAGLDGEGFPSWSEEDRLRFLDKELRSPRPFLHPGAHVEGEAGAVLDCYRVLANHIELYGDGVGSLIVSMTRSLSDLLVVFILAREAGLMRMTGDGLVCGLPVVPLFETVEDLEGSADILRVWLEHPVARLSLEKGANGGIVTQQVMVGYSDSNKDKGIFASQWALQKGQTKMAEVGKATGVKIRFFHGRGGTISRGAGPTHRFLEALPHSSLSGDIRLTEQGETIAQKFGNRATATYNLELLLAGVTVNTLRHQNRPKEEQPLENLAEKLAQISGAAYQSLLESDGFIPFFREATPIDALENARIGSRPARRTGQASLADLRAIPWVFSWNQSRFYLPGWYGIGTALKKLKSDSPADFESLKKAPEVAYFIKNFIPGFSLTLDEISESL
;
A
#
# COMPACT_ATOMS: atom_id res chain seq x y z
N MET A 1 -16.34 13.47 -9.49
CA MET A 1 -15.95 14.62 -8.63
C MET A 1 -16.21 16.00 -9.25
N ARG A 2 -15.63 16.39 -10.40
CA ARG A 2 -15.87 17.74 -10.98
C ARG A 2 -17.36 18.04 -11.15
N ALA A 3 -18.10 17.12 -11.77
CA ALA A 3 -19.56 17.22 -11.88
C ALA A 3 -20.23 17.40 -10.51
N ALA A 4 -19.92 16.54 -9.53
CA ALA A 4 -20.47 16.68 -8.18
C ALA A 4 -20.11 18.00 -7.45
N TRP A 5 -18.96 18.61 -7.78
CA TRP A 5 -18.54 19.89 -7.21
C TRP A 5 -19.31 21.07 -7.83
N ASP A 6 -19.46 21.02 -9.15
CA ASP A 6 -20.26 21.98 -9.93
C ASP A 6 -21.75 21.88 -9.58
N ASP A 7 -22.29 20.66 -9.47
CA ASP A 7 -23.67 20.38 -9.04
C ASP A 7 -23.95 20.89 -7.62
N ALA A 8 -22.94 20.92 -6.75
CA ALA A 8 -23.03 21.50 -5.41
C ALA A 8 -22.94 23.04 -5.40
N GLY A 9 -22.79 23.68 -6.57
CA GLY A 9 -22.73 25.13 -6.74
C GLY A 9 -21.33 25.73 -6.51
N PHE A 10 -20.28 24.92 -6.48
CA PHE A 10 -18.92 25.41 -6.27
C PHE A 10 -18.17 25.59 -7.60
N SER A 11 -17.39 26.68 -7.70
CA SER A 11 -16.53 26.90 -8.87
C SER A 11 -15.49 25.80 -9.02
N LEU A 12 -15.35 25.28 -10.25
CA LEU A 12 -14.30 24.34 -10.65
C LEU A 12 -12.89 24.94 -10.57
N ASP A 13 -12.77 26.27 -10.52
CA ASP A 13 -11.46 26.92 -10.39
C ASP A 13 -10.81 26.59 -9.04
N HIS A 14 -11.59 26.36 -7.98
CA HIS A 14 -11.09 25.92 -6.68
C HIS A 14 -10.50 24.49 -6.70
N LEU A 15 -10.82 23.68 -7.72
CA LEU A 15 -10.27 22.33 -7.87
C LEU A 15 -8.95 22.32 -8.66
N ARG A 16 -8.57 23.42 -9.33
CA ARG A 16 -7.32 23.49 -10.10
C ARG A 16 -6.13 23.27 -9.17
N GLY A 17 -5.28 22.29 -9.49
CA GLY A 17 -4.12 21.92 -8.65
C GLY A 17 -4.45 21.17 -7.35
N HIS A 18 -5.74 20.98 -7.02
CA HIS A 18 -6.19 20.40 -5.75
C HIS A 18 -7.07 19.16 -5.91
N MET A 19 -6.96 18.47 -7.05
CA MET A 19 -7.69 17.23 -7.29
C MET A 19 -7.21 16.11 -6.35
N PRO A 20 -8.11 15.26 -5.82
CA PRO A 20 -7.74 14.11 -5.00
C PRO A 20 -6.73 13.23 -5.72
N GLN A 21 -5.72 12.77 -5.01
CA GLN A 21 -4.72 11.86 -5.57
C GLN A 21 -5.20 10.42 -5.42
N LEU A 22 -5.07 9.65 -6.50
CA LEU A 22 -5.22 8.20 -6.49
C LEU A 22 -3.88 7.62 -6.91
N ARG A 23 -3.43 6.57 -6.21
CA ARG A 23 -2.20 5.85 -6.54
C ARG A 23 -2.45 4.36 -6.39
N PHE A 24 -1.78 3.58 -7.22
CA PHE A 24 -1.85 2.13 -7.19
C PHE A 24 -0.52 1.56 -6.69
N GLY A 25 -0.60 0.50 -5.90
CA GLY A 25 0.55 -0.29 -5.47
C GLY A 25 0.35 -1.76 -5.86
N SER A 26 1.45 -2.48 -6.03
CA SER A 26 1.45 -3.91 -6.30
C SER A 26 2.34 -4.63 -5.29
N TRP A 27 1.92 -5.84 -4.91
CA TRP A 27 2.73 -6.81 -4.16
C TRP A 27 3.20 -7.98 -5.04
N VAL A 28 2.59 -8.15 -6.22
CA VAL A 28 2.96 -9.22 -7.16
C VAL A 28 4.38 -8.95 -7.63
N GLY A 29 5.29 -9.90 -7.40
CA GLY A 29 6.72 -9.75 -7.71
C GLY A 29 7.57 -9.05 -6.63
N GLY A 30 6.95 -8.52 -5.57
CA GLY A 30 7.66 -7.80 -4.49
C GLY A 30 7.49 -8.43 -3.10
N ASP A 31 6.32 -8.99 -2.80
CA ASP A 31 6.05 -9.64 -1.51
C ASP A 31 6.63 -11.06 -1.45
N ARG A 32 7.75 -11.16 -0.74
CA ARG A 32 8.61 -12.33 -0.60
C ARG A 32 8.53 -12.98 0.80
N ASP A 33 7.68 -12.44 1.67
CA ASP A 33 7.47 -12.99 3.01
C ASP A 33 6.96 -14.43 2.93
N GLY A 34 7.85 -15.37 3.27
CA GLY A 34 7.60 -16.79 3.20
C GLY A 34 7.37 -17.32 1.77
N HIS A 35 7.90 -16.64 0.75
CA HIS A 35 7.76 -17.02 -0.65
C HIS A 35 9.11 -17.03 -1.38
N ALA A 36 9.82 -18.17 -1.31
CA ALA A 36 11.16 -18.32 -1.88
C ALA A 36 11.25 -18.12 -3.41
N LEU A 37 10.13 -18.24 -4.15
CA LEU A 37 10.10 -18.06 -5.61
C LEU A 37 10.03 -16.59 -6.04
N VAL A 38 9.85 -15.64 -5.11
CA VAL A 38 9.92 -14.21 -5.41
C VAL A 38 11.37 -13.76 -5.23
N THR A 39 12.17 -13.98 -6.27
CA THR A 39 13.61 -13.68 -6.29
C THR A 39 13.88 -12.22 -6.69
N ALA A 40 15.15 -11.82 -6.77
CA ALA A 40 15.53 -10.49 -7.26
C ALA A 40 15.19 -10.33 -8.76
N GLU A 41 15.37 -11.38 -9.55
CA GLU A 41 15.05 -11.43 -10.98
C GLU A 41 13.55 -11.22 -11.21
N VAL A 42 12.70 -11.93 -10.46
CA VAL A 42 11.24 -11.76 -10.55
C VAL A 42 10.83 -10.32 -10.22
N THR A 43 11.46 -9.71 -9.19
CA THR A 43 11.23 -8.29 -8.86
C THR A 43 11.65 -7.37 -10.01
N GLN A 44 12.80 -7.64 -10.65
CA GLN A 44 13.28 -6.86 -11.80
C GLN A 44 12.34 -6.97 -13.00
N GLU A 45 11.96 -8.18 -13.39
CA GLU A 45 11.01 -8.44 -14.47
C GLU A 45 9.68 -7.72 -14.23
N THR A 46 9.16 -7.81 -13.00
CA THR A 46 7.91 -7.15 -12.61
C THR A 46 8.00 -5.63 -12.77
N LEU A 47 9.09 -5.01 -12.33
CA LEU A 47 9.29 -3.56 -12.46
C LEU A 47 9.35 -3.13 -13.94
N VAL A 48 9.97 -3.94 -14.79
CA VAL A 48 10.02 -3.73 -16.24
C VAL A 48 8.64 -3.85 -16.87
N ASP A 49 7.88 -4.90 -16.53
CA ASP A 49 6.53 -5.13 -17.03
C ASP A 49 5.56 -4.00 -16.65
N LEU A 50 5.63 -3.55 -15.39
CA LEU A 50 4.83 -2.44 -14.90
C LEU A 50 5.16 -1.13 -15.65
N ARG A 51 6.44 -0.86 -15.89
CA ARG A 51 6.88 0.29 -16.72
C ARG A 51 6.37 0.19 -18.16
N LEU A 52 6.55 -0.96 -18.79
CA LEU A 52 6.08 -1.21 -20.16
C LEU A 52 4.56 -1.01 -20.26
N GLY A 53 3.80 -1.57 -19.30
CA GLY A 53 2.35 -1.41 -19.23
C GLY A 53 1.90 0.05 -19.13
N ALA A 54 2.55 0.87 -18.30
CA ALA A 54 2.27 2.30 -18.19
C ALA A 54 2.49 3.04 -19.51
N LEU A 55 3.65 2.81 -20.14
CA LEU A 55 4.05 3.49 -21.37
C LEU A 55 3.10 3.13 -22.54
N ILE A 56 2.70 1.87 -22.65
CA ILE A 56 1.69 1.43 -23.62
C ILE A 56 0.36 2.16 -23.41
N VAL A 57 -0.12 2.25 -22.16
CA VAL A 57 -1.40 2.92 -21.85
C VAL A 57 -1.33 4.41 -22.19
N LEU A 58 -0.27 5.10 -21.76
CA LEU A 58 -0.07 6.52 -22.01
C LEU A 58 0.10 6.83 -23.50
N ASN A 59 0.88 6.03 -24.23
CA ASN A 59 1.06 6.21 -25.67
C ASN A 59 -0.27 6.05 -26.43
N ARG A 60 -1.07 5.03 -26.10
CA ARG A 60 -2.43 4.87 -26.68
C ARG A 60 -3.36 6.03 -26.34
N MET A 61 -3.14 6.72 -25.22
CA MET A 61 -3.90 7.93 -24.88
C MET A 61 -3.42 9.14 -25.69
N LEU A 62 -2.12 9.30 -25.90
CA LEU A 62 -1.54 10.32 -26.79
C LEU A 62 -2.02 10.14 -28.24
N GLU A 63 -1.99 8.92 -28.77
CA GLU A 63 -2.48 8.63 -30.14
C GLU A 63 -3.95 9.02 -30.31
N ARG A 64 -4.80 8.67 -29.34
CA ARG A 64 -6.22 9.06 -29.33
C ARG A 64 -6.41 10.57 -29.17
N LEU A 65 -5.52 11.23 -28.43
CA LEU A 65 -5.55 12.68 -28.26
C LEU A 65 -5.19 13.38 -29.57
N ALA A 66 -4.15 12.93 -30.27
CA ALA A 66 -3.69 13.50 -31.54
C ALA A 66 -4.81 13.56 -32.59
N VAL A 67 -5.61 12.49 -32.73
CA VAL A 67 -6.75 12.44 -33.65
C VAL A 67 -7.77 13.56 -33.40
N LYS A 68 -7.87 14.05 -32.17
CA LYS A 68 -8.82 15.10 -31.77
C LYS A 68 -8.24 16.51 -31.85
N MET A 69 -6.94 16.66 -32.06
CA MET A 69 -6.25 17.96 -32.09
C MET A 69 -6.21 18.57 -33.50
N SER A 70 -7.36 18.68 -34.17
CA SER A 70 -7.46 19.15 -35.56
C SER A 70 -7.43 20.67 -35.73
N LEU A 71 -6.83 21.38 -34.78
CA LEU A 71 -6.71 22.83 -34.81
C LEU A 71 -5.64 23.22 -35.84
N SER A 72 -6.05 23.97 -36.86
CA SER A 72 -5.17 24.34 -37.97
C SER A 72 -4.73 25.81 -37.91
N VAL A 73 -3.53 26.07 -38.44
CA VAL A 73 -2.98 27.42 -38.63
C VAL A 73 -3.87 28.33 -39.49
N TYR A 74 -4.74 27.77 -40.33
CA TYR A 74 -5.69 28.57 -41.12
C TYR A 74 -6.87 29.08 -40.31
N GLY A 75 -7.14 28.50 -39.14
CA GLY A 75 -8.23 28.91 -38.24
C GLY A 75 -7.77 29.87 -37.14
N GLN A 76 -6.53 29.71 -36.68
CA GLN A 76 -5.94 30.50 -35.61
C GLN A 76 -4.42 30.33 -35.59
N ASP A 77 -3.72 31.35 -35.10
CA ASP A 77 -2.27 31.29 -34.92
C ASP A 77 -1.88 30.35 -33.76
N ALA A 78 -0.79 29.62 -33.95
CA ALA A 78 -0.17 28.85 -32.88
C ALA A 78 0.62 29.80 -31.95
N PRO A 79 0.44 29.70 -30.62
CA PRO A 79 1.27 30.43 -29.66
C PRO A 79 2.76 30.09 -29.83
N LEU A 80 3.63 31.07 -29.56
CA LEU A 80 5.08 30.94 -29.74
C LEU A 80 5.66 29.76 -28.94
N GLU A 81 5.17 29.56 -27.71
CA GLU A 81 5.61 28.50 -26.82
C GLU A 81 5.32 27.10 -27.39
N LEU A 82 4.24 26.95 -28.17
CA LEU A 82 3.94 25.70 -28.87
C LEU A 82 4.92 25.46 -30.03
N THR A 83 5.19 26.49 -30.83
CA THR A 83 6.11 26.38 -31.97
C THR A 83 7.55 26.10 -31.51
N GLU A 84 8.01 26.76 -30.45
CA GLU A 84 9.34 26.50 -29.86
C GLU A 84 9.44 25.09 -29.28
N ALA A 85 8.38 24.58 -28.64
CA ALA A 85 8.35 23.21 -28.13
C ALA A 85 8.39 22.16 -29.25
N ILE A 86 7.70 22.40 -30.37
CA ILE A 86 7.75 21.55 -31.56
C ILE A 86 9.17 21.49 -32.12
N GLU A 87 9.81 22.65 -32.34
CA GLU A 87 11.18 22.74 -32.85
C GLU A 87 12.18 22.02 -31.93
N ARG A 88 12.04 22.22 -30.62
CA ARG A 88 12.85 21.52 -29.62
C ARG A 88 12.71 20.01 -29.74
N ILE A 89 11.49 19.47 -29.78
CA ILE A 89 11.29 18.02 -29.87
C ILE A 89 11.82 17.46 -31.20
N ILE A 90 11.64 18.19 -32.31
CA ILE A 90 12.20 17.80 -33.63
C ILE A 90 13.72 17.62 -33.54
N LEU A 91 14.43 18.55 -32.91
CA LEU A 91 15.89 18.46 -32.71
C LEU A 91 16.26 17.27 -31.81
N GLU A 92 15.49 17.01 -30.76
CA GLU A 92 15.75 15.93 -29.81
C GLU A 92 15.51 14.53 -30.40
N ILE A 93 14.45 14.34 -31.20
CA ILE A 93 14.11 13.02 -31.77
C ILE A 93 14.73 12.76 -33.14
N GLY A 94 15.25 13.81 -33.79
CA GLY A 94 15.98 13.74 -35.05
C GLY A 94 15.13 13.17 -36.19
N PRO A 95 15.65 12.25 -37.03
CA PRO A 95 14.95 11.73 -38.22
C PRO A 95 13.59 11.09 -37.96
N ARG A 96 13.27 10.74 -36.70
CA ARG A 96 11.96 10.23 -36.31
C ARG A 96 10.85 11.27 -36.42
N SER A 97 11.18 12.57 -36.49
CA SER A 97 10.20 13.64 -36.67
C SER A 97 9.71 13.78 -38.10
N THR A 98 10.52 13.41 -39.11
CA THR A 98 10.24 13.70 -40.52
C THR A 98 8.85 13.25 -40.97
N PRO A 99 8.41 11.99 -40.71
CA PRO A 99 7.08 11.55 -41.14
C PRO A 99 5.94 12.34 -40.49
N ILE A 100 6.14 12.85 -39.27
CA ILE A 100 5.15 13.65 -38.52
C ILE A 100 5.11 15.07 -39.06
N MET A 101 6.28 15.63 -39.39
CA MET A 101 6.39 16.96 -40.00
C MET A 101 5.67 17.00 -41.36
N ASP A 102 5.86 15.97 -42.18
CA ASP A 102 5.25 15.90 -43.51
C ASP A 102 3.71 15.73 -43.47
N GLN A 103 3.18 15.04 -42.46
CA GLN A 103 1.75 14.72 -42.35
C GLN A 103 0.92 15.81 -41.68
N ASP A 104 1.45 16.46 -40.66
CA ASP A 104 0.66 17.32 -39.75
C ASP A 104 1.17 18.78 -39.73
N ALA A 105 1.89 19.23 -40.76
CA ALA A 105 2.49 20.57 -40.84
C ALA A 105 1.51 21.73 -40.60
N GLU A 106 0.25 21.56 -41.01
CA GLU A 106 -0.78 22.60 -40.92
C GLU A 106 -1.61 22.52 -39.62
N GLU A 107 -1.35 21.52 -38.77
CA GLU A 107 -2.09 21.22 -37.53
C GLU A 107 -1.12 21.11 -36.32
N PRO A 108 -0.58 22.24 -35.82
CA PRO A 108 0.55 22.23 -34.88
C PRO A 108 0.24 21.53 -33.55
N TRP A 109 -1.00 21.58 -33.06
CA TRP A 109 -1.39 20.85 -31.85
C TRP A 109 -1.38 19.32 -32.06
N ARG A 110 -1.83 18.83 -33.22
CA ARG A 110 -1.74 17.40 -33.57
C ARG A 110 -0.29 16.99 -33.75
N GLN A 111 0.48 17.80 -34.48
CA GLN A 111 1.90 17.56 -34.70
C GLN A 111 2.64 17.43 -33.37
N PHE A 112 2.42 18.36 -32.44
CA PHE A 112 3.04 18.32 -31.11
C PHE A 112 2.69 17.06 -30.33
N VAL A 113 1.42 16.62 -30.33
CA VAL A 113 1.02 15.38 -29.64
C VAL A 113 1.67 14.14 -30.29
N ARG A 114 1.78 14.09 -31.61
CA ARG A 114 2.46 12.99 -32.31
C ARG A 114 3.97 12.98 -32.05
N LEU A 115 4.59 14.16 -31.94
CA LEU A 115 5.99 14.29 -31.52
C LEU A 115 6.20 13.79 -30.08
N MET A 116 5.28 14.12 -29.16
CA MET A 116 5.30 13.55 -27.80
C MET A 116 5.18 12.02 -27.83
N SER A 117 4.28 11.46 -28.66
CA SER A 117 4.13 10.02 -28.84
C SER A 117 5.42 9.38 -29.39
N ALA A 118 6.08 10.00 -30.37
CA ALA A 118 7.37 9.52 -30.88
C ALA A 118 8.50 9.60 -29.83
N LYS A 119 8.42 10.52 -28.87
CA LYS A 119 9.36 10.65 -27.76
C LYS A 119 9.08 9.66 -26.62
N MET A 120 7.97 8.91 -26.64
CA MET A 120 7.73 7.84 -25.66
C MET A 120 8.78 6.73 -25.82
N PRO A 121 9.35 6.20 -24.71
CA PRO A 121 10.37 5.13 -24.71
C PRO A 121 9.76 3.75 -25.05
N LEU A 122 9.10 3.66 -26.20
CA LEU A 122 8.38 2.49 -26.68
C LEU A 122 8.63 2.31 -28.19
N ASP A 123 9.05 1.11 -28.59
CA ASP A 123 9.00 0.71 -30.00
C ASP A 123 7.74 -0.13 -30.22
N THR A 124 6.84 0.38 -31.06
CA THR A 124 5.57 -0.26 -31.42
C THR A 124 5.62 -0.98 -32.77
N ASN A 125 6.77 -1.01 -33.45
CA ASN A 125 6.92 -1.68 -34.75
C ASN A 125 7.17 -3.19 -34.62
N ALA A 126 7.58 -3.65 -33.44
CA ALA A 126 7.70 -5.07 -33.14
C ALA A 126 6.31 -5.74 -32.97
N ASP A 127 6.26 -7.08 -33.09
CA ASP A 127 5.02 -7.87 -32.90
C ASP A 127 4.35 -7.60 -31.54
N GLN A 128 5.15 -7.24 -30.54
CA GLN A 128 4.72 -6.73 -29.24
C GLN A 128 5.50 -5.46 -28.92
N PRO A 129 4.86 -4.44 -28.30
CA PRO A 129 5.58 -3.24 -27.89
C PRO A 129 6.71 -3.57 -26.92
N VAL A 130 7.89 -2.97 -27.13
CA VAL A 130 9.07 -3.16 -26.28
C VAL A 130 9.62 -1.82 -25.79
N LEU A 131 10.26 -1.84 -24.62
CA LEU A 131 10.95 -0.67 -24.09
C LEU A 131 12.17 -0.35 -24.96
N VAL A 132 12.37 0.94 -25.20
CA VAL A 132 13.60 1.48 -25.80
C VAL A 132 14.16 2.57 -24.90
N ASP A 133 15.47 2.69 -24.88
CA ASP A 133 16.18 3.71 -24.10
C ASP A 133 17.22 4.40 -24.98
N GLY A 134 17.55 5.65 -24.65
CA GLY A 134 18.51 6.46 -25.38
C GLY A 134 18.13 7.93 -25.46
N ALA A 135 19.01 8.71 -26.09
CA ALA A 135 18.77 10.12 -26.33
C ALA A 135 17.51 10.33 -27.20
N GLY A 136 16.73 11.36 -26.86
CA GLY A 136 15.50 11.68 -27.58
C GLY A 136 14.26 10.87 -27.14
N TYR A 137 14.33 10.14 -26.03
CA TYR A 137 13.15 9.55 -25.39
C TYR A 137 12.88 10.21 -24.03
N TYR A 138 11.63 10.20 -23.58
CA TYR A 138 11.31 10.55 -22.20
C TYR A 138 11.87 9.48 -21.26
N ARG A 139 12.61 9.91 -20.25
CA ARG A 139 13.09 9.05 -19.17
C ARG A 139 12.14 9.06 -17.98
N TYR A 140 11.62 10.24 -17.65
CA TYR A 140 10.81 10.50 -16.45
C TYR A 140 9.43 11.08 -16.79
N PRO A 141 8.39 10.78 -15.98
CA PRO A 141 7.03 11.28 -16.24
C PRO A 141 6.90 12.81 -16.17
N HIS A 142 7.77 13.50 -15.41
CA HIS A 142 7.72 14.96 -15.33
C HIS A 142 8.11 15.65 -16.64
N GLU A 143 8.88 14.98 -17.50
CA GLU A 143 9.25 15.51 -18.82
C GLU A 143 8.03 15.53 -19.75
N LEU A 144 7.28 14.42 -19.83
CA LEU A 144 6.01 14.40 -20.55
C LEU A 144 5.00 15.38 -19.94
N LYS A 145 4.98 15.50 -18.60
CA LYS A 145 4.09 16.45 -17.93
C LYS A 145 4.36 17.90 -18.37
N ALA A 146 5.63 18.30 -18.46
CA ALA A 146 6.01 19.64 -18.92
C ALA A 146 5.48 19.92 -20.34
N ASP A 147 5.55 18.94 -21.24
CA ASP A 147 5.05 19.08 -22.61
C ASP A 147 3.51 19.11 -22.67
N LEU A 148 2.83 18.33 -21.81
CA LEU A 148 1.37 18.42 -21.66
C LEU A 148 0.93 19.78 -21.07
N GLU A 149 1.74 20.41 -20.21
CA GLU A 149 1.48 21.75 -19.68
C GLU A 149 1.57 22.82 -20.78
N ILE A 150 2.53 22.71 -21.70
CA ILE A 150 2.63 23.57 -22.89
C ILE A 150 1.41 23.36 -23.80
N LEU A 151 1.01 22.10 -24.02
CA LEU A 151 -0.19 21.78 -24.80
C LEU A 151 -1.44 22.41 -24.18
N ARG A 152 -1.60 22.28 -22.86
CA ARG A 152 -2.68 22.92 -22.10
C ARG A 152 -2.71 24.42 -22.32
N TYR A 153 -1.60 25.09 -22.05
CA TYR A 153 -1.50 26.55 -22.16
C TYR A 153 -1.84 27.01 -23.58
N SER A 154 -1.29 26.35 -24.60
CA SER A 154 -1.53 26.71 -25.99
C SER A 154 -3.00 26.56 -26.41
N LEU A 155 -3.69 25.53 -25.91
CA LEU A 155 -5.12 25.33 -26.15
C LEU A 155 -5.98 26.38 -25.42
N GLU A 156 -5.62 26.73 -24.18
CA GLU A 156 -6.32 27.77 -23.42
C GLU A 156 -6.16 29.15 -24.08
N ALA A 157 -4.96 29.46 -24.60
CA ALA A 157 -4.66 30.73 -25.27
C ALA A 157 -5.53 30.98 -26.52
N VAL A 158 -5.89 29.92 -27.25
CA VAL A 158 -6.79 30.01 -28.42
C VAL A 158 -8.26 29.74 -28.08
N GLY A 159 -8.61 29.70 -26.79
CA GLY A 159 -9.99 29.52 -26.32
C GLY A 159 -10.51 28.08 -26.44
N ALA A 160 -9.67 27.09 -26.75
CA ALA A 160 -10.05 25.69 -26.91
C ALA A 160 -10.19 24.92 -25.58
N VAL A 161 -10.77 25.56 -24.56
CA VAL A 161 -10.88 25.08 -23.17
C VAL A 161 -11.61 23.73 -23.07
N ARG A 162 -12.56 23.45 -23.97
CA ARG A 162 -13.25 22.15 -24.01
C ARG A 162 -12.28 20.99 -24.27
N LEU A 163 -11.34 21.13 -25.22
CA LEU A 163 -10.34 20.09 -25.52
C LEU A 163 -9.45 19.82 -24.32
N VAL A 164 -9.11 20.87 -23.58
CA VAL A 164 -8.33 20.78 -22.35
C VAL A 164 -9.05 19.93 -21.31
N HIS A 165 -10.33 20.18 -21.05
CA HIS A 165 -11.06 19.49 -20.00
C HIS A 165 -11.50 18.06 -20.37
N VAL A 166 -11.94 17.84 -21.61
CA VAL A 166 -12.55 16.57 -22.04
C VAL A 166 -11.51 15.58 -22.54
N ASP A 167 -10.46 16.06 -23.22
CA ASP A 167 -9.53 15.21 -23.95
C ASP A 167 -8.13 15.17 -23.33
N LEU A 168 -7.55 16.32 -22.98
CA LEU A 168 -6.23 16.40 -22.33
C LEU A 168 -6.28 16.03 -20.84
N GLY A 169 -7.26 16.54 -20.09
CA GLY A 169 -7.38 16.32 -18.65
C GLY A 169 -7.33 14.84 -18.22
N PRO A 170 -8.03 13.90 -18.91
CA PRO A 170 -7.90 12.48 -18.60
C PRO A 170 -6.48 11.93 -18.77
N LEU A 171 -5.70 12.39 -19.75
CA LEU A 171 -4.31 11.98 -19.96
C LEU A 171 -3.40 12.50 -18.85
N GLU A 172 -3.51 13.78 -18.49
CA GLU A 172 -2.75 14.34 -17.36
C GLU A 172 -3.07 13.58 -16.07
N ARG A 173 -4.35 13.28 -15.82
CA ARG A 173 -4.76 12.50 -14.65
C ARG A 173 -4.22 11.07 -14.67
N ALA A 174 -4.15 10.45 -15.84
CA ALA A 174 -3.52 9.14 -15.99
C ALA A 174 -2.01 9.21 -15.70
N LEU A 175 -1.32 10.23 -16.22
CA LEU A 175 0.11 10.45 -15.94
C LEU A 175 0.38 10.71 -14.46
N GLU A 176 -0.44 11.52 -13.79
CA GLU A 176 -0.36 11.77 -12.35
C GLU A 176 -0.61 10.51 -11.50
N THR A 177 -1.49 9.63 -11.95
CA THR A 177 -1.93 8.43 -11.20
C THR A 177 -0.98 7.25 -11.40
N PHE A 178 -0.53 7.03 -12.64
CA PHE A 178 0.21 5.84 -13.05
C PHE A 178 1.70 6.12 -13.32
N GLY A 179 2.08 7.37 -13.59
CA GLY A 179 3.45 7.72 -13.99
C GLY A 179 3.95 6.85 -15.15
N PHE A 180 5.25 6.61 -15.20
CA PHE A 180 5.87 5.63 -16.11
C PHE A 180 6.08 4.27 -15.42
N HIS A 181 5.29 3.94 -14.41
CA HIS A 181 5.47 2.74 -13.60
C HIS A 181 4.18 1.98 -13.28
N LEU A 182 3.01 2.48 -13.68
CA LEU A 182 1.67 1.87 -13.51
C LEU A 182 1.23 1.74 -12.05
N ALA A 183 2.00 1.05 -11.21
CA ALA A 183 1.80 0.90 -9.78
C ALA A 183 3.16 0.84 -9.07
N GLY A 184 3.24 1.39 -7.86
CA GLY A 184 4.44 1.26 -7.03
C GLY A 184 4.59 -0.17 -6.50
N LEU A 185 5.74 -0.81 -6.73
CA LEU A 185 6.00 -2.16 -6.24
C LEU A 185 6.50 -2.14 -4.79
N ASP A 186 5.69 -2.60 -3.83
CA ASP A 186 6.16 -2.78 -2.46
C ASP A 186 6.99 -4.07 -2.33
N VAL A 187 8.03 -4.02 -1.51
CA VAL A 187 8.79 -5.20 -1.10
C VAL A 187 8.48 -5.50 0.35
N ARG A 188 8.03 -6.73 0.63
CA ARG A 188 7.68 -7.17 1.98
C ARG A 188 8.49 -8.38 2.40
N GLN A 189 9.06 -8.34 3.60
CA GLN A 189 9.81 -9.45 4.18
C GLN A 189 9.69 -9.47 5.71
N ASN A 190 9.83 -10.66 6.29
CA ASN A 190 9.75 -10.90 7.73
C ASN A 190 10.98 -10.37 8.48
N SER A 191 10.77 -9.73 9.64
CA SER A 191 11.84 -9.21 10.51
C SER A 191 12.91 -10.26 10.86
N ALA A 192 12.51 -11.50 11.18
CA ALA A 192 13.46 -12.57 11.51
C ALA A 192 14.33 -13.01 10.31
N TRP A 193 13.87 -12.76 9.07
CA TRP A 193 14.69 -12.97 7.88
C TRP A 193 15.78 -11.89 7.79
N HIS A 194 15.45 -10.64 8.13
CA HIS A 194 16.43 -9.55 8.20
C HIS A 194 17.47 -9.79 9.31
N ASP A 195 17.07 -10.36 10.44
CA ASP A 195 17.99 -10.71 11.52
C ASP A 195 19.07 -11.71 11.04
N ARG A 196 18.63 -12.76 10.33
CA ARG A 196 19.55 -13.74 9.73
C ARG A 196 20.40 -13.14 8.62
N ALA A 197 19.81 -12.27 7.79
CA ALA A 197 20.55 -11.55 6.74
C ALA A 197 21.67 -10.67 7.32
N LEU A 198 21.38 -9.91 8.39
CA LEU A 198 22.41 -9.08 9.03
C LEU A 198 23.47 -9.92 9.72
N SER A 199 23.09 -11.02 10.38
CA SER A 199 24.03 -11.99 10.96
C SER A 199 25.01 -12.51 9.91
N GLN A 200 24.51 -13.01 8.78
CA GLN A 200 25.33 -13.49 7.66
C GLN A 200 26.22 -12.40 7.05
N LEU A 201 25.68 -11.19 6.89
CA LEU A 201 26.43 -10.03 6.38
C LEU A 201 27.60 -9.67 7.31
N MET A 202 27.36 -9.62 8.62
CA MET A 202 28.39 -9.33 9.62
C MET A 202 29.48 -10.41 9.62
N THR A 203 29.10 -11.69 9.60
CA THR A 203 30.06 -12.80 9.53
C THR A 203 30.90 -12.76 8.25
N ALA A 204 30.28 -12.48 7.10
CA ALA A 204 30.99 -12.33 5.82
C ALA A 204 31.97 -11.14 5.83
N ALA A 205 31.69 -10.11 6.62
CA ALA A 205 32.56 -8.95 6.81
C ALA A 205 33.67 -9.16 7.86
N GLY A 206 33.77 -10.37 8.44
CA GLY A 206 34.74 -10.70 9.47
C GLY A 206 34.40 -10.14 10.86
N LEU A 207 33.14 -9.80 11.11
CA LEU A 207 32.62 -9.42 12.43
C LEU A 207 31.99 -10.62 13.13
N ASP A 208 31.87 -10.54 14.46
CA ASP A 208 31.12 -11.53 15.24
C ASP A 208 29.61 -11.29 15.07
N GLY A 209 29.06 -11.89 14.01
CA GLY A 209 27.66 -11.76 13.60
C GLY A 209 26.75 -12.93 13.95
N GLU A 210 27.30 -14.10 14.30
CA GLU A 210 26.54 -15.36 14.45
C GLU A 210 25.45 -15.25 15.53
N GLY A 211 25.72 -14.51 16.59
CA GLY A 211 24.79 -14.29 17.69
C GLY A 211 23.76 -13.18 17.49
N PHE A 212 23.81 -12.39 16.41
CA PHE A 212 22.95 -11.21 16.27
C PHE A 212 21.44 -11.48 16.51
N PRO A 213 20.84 -12.57 15.99
CA PRO A 213 19.41 -12.85 16.21
C PRO A 213 19.04 -13.16 17.67
N SER A 214 20.02 -13.50 18.52
CA SER A 214 19.82 -13.80 19.94
C SER A 214 20.32 -12.69 20.88
N TRP A 215 20.83 -11.58 20.33
CA TRP A 215 21.23 -10.42 21.13
C TRP A 215 20.04 -9.78 21.85
N SER A 216 20.33 -9.18 23.00
CA SER A 216 19.36 -8.33 23.69
C SER A 216 19.03 -7.10 22.83
N GLU A 217 17.83 -6.54 22.97
CA GLU A 217 17.46 -5.31 22.24
C GLU A 217 18.47 -4.17 22.49
N GLU A 218 18.98 -4.06 23.73
CA GLU A 218 19.99 -3.06 24.08
C GLU A 218 21.29 -3.22 23.28
N ASP A 219 21.79 -4.46 23.16
CA ASP A 219 23.02 -4.74 22.40
C ASP A 219 22.80 -4.55 20.90
N ARG A 220 21.63 -4.93 20.38
CA ARG A 220 21.23 -4.68 18.99
C ARG A 220 21.24 -3.18 18.68
N LEU A 221 20.57 -2.37 19.50
CA LEU A 221 20.52 -0.92 19.32
C LEU A 221 21.90 -0.27 19.43
N ARG A 222 22.71 -0.67 20.42
CA ARG A 222 24.09 -0.16 20.58
C ARG A 222 24.94 -0.38 19.32
N PHE A 223 24.80 -1.54 18.69
CA PHE A 223 25.47 -1.85 17.42
C PHE A 223 24.90 -1.03 16.26
N LEU A 224 23.58 -1.06 16.07
CA LEU A 224 22.91 -0.40 14.94
C LEU A 224 23.12 1.12 14.95
N ASP A 225 23.04 1.76 16.12
CA ASP A 225 23.26 3.20 16.29
C ASP A 225 24.68 3.62 15.94
N LYS A 226 25.67 2.77 16.25
CA LYS A 226 27.05 3.00 15.88
C LYS A 226 27.22 2.90 14.36
N GLU A 227 26.68 1.85 13.75
CA GLU A 227 26.86 1.58 12.33
C GLU A 227 26.10 2.59 11.46
N LEU A 228 24.90 3.01 11.86
CA LEU A 228 24.07 4.00 11.13
C LEU A 228 24.61 5.44 11.18
N ARG A 229 25.75 5.68 11.85
CA ARG A 229 26.51 6.93 11.73
C ARG A 229 27.47 6.96 10.55
N SER A 230 27.75 5.80 9.96
CA SER A 230 28.74 5.63 8.90
C SER A 230 28.08 5.20 7.59
N PRO A 231 28.41 5.84 6.45
CA PRO A 231 27.95 5.38 5.15
C PRO A 231 28.76 4.18 4.63
N ARG A 232 29.81 3.76 5.36
CA ARG A 232 30.72 2.70 4.95
C ARG A 232 29.95 1.37 4.85
N PRO A 233 29.98 0.67 3.69
CA PRO A 233 29.43 -0.67 3.58
C PRO A 233 30.27 -1.67 4.36
N PHE A 234 29.68 -2.80 4.71
CA PHE A 234 30.39 -3.92 5.32
C PHE A 234 31.29 -4.62 4.30
N LEU A 235 30.75 -4.86 3.11
CA LEU A 235 31.41 -5.58 2.05
C LEU A 235 31.81 -4.64 0.91
N HIS A 236 32.83 -5.04 0.14
CA HIS A 236 33.16 -4.32 -1.09
C HIS A 236 32.12 -4.63 -2.20
N PRO A 237 31.98 -3.79 -3.24
CA PRO A 237 30.96 -3.97 -4.28
C PRO A 237 30.97 -5.33 -5.00
N GLY A 238 32.12 -6.00 -5.12
CA GLY A 238 32.24 -7.32 -5.76
C GLY A 238 31.99 -8.53 -4.85
N ALA A 239 31.61 -8.32 -3.59
CA ALA A 239 31.45 -9.39 -2.61
C ALA A 239 30.03 -9.95 -2.70
N HIS A 240 29.95 -11.27 -2.64
CA HIS A 240 28.70 -12.00 -2.68
C HIS A 240 28.55 -12.77 -1.38
N VAL A 241 27.35 -12.72 -0.79
CA VAL A 241 26.97 -13.51 0.38
C VAL A 241 25.80 -14.36 -0.05
N GLU A 242 25.81 -15.64 0.29
CA GLU A 242 24.70 -16.54 -0.01
C GLU A 242 23.60 -16.44 1.08
N GLY A 243 22.53 -17.22 0.92
CA GLY A 243 21.45 -17.30 1.91
C GLY A 243 20.58 -16.05 1.97
N GLU A 244 20.07 -15.76 3.17
CA GLU A 244 19.16 -14.65 3.43
C GLU A 244 19.77 -13.28 3.12
N ALA A 245 21.06 -13.09 3.42
CA ALA A 245 21.79 -11.86 3.12
C ALA A 245 21.82 -11.58 1.61
N GLY A 246 22.26 -12.55 0.81
CA GLY A 246 22.28 -12.42 -0.65
C GLY A 246 20.90 -12.08 -1.21
N ALA A 247 19.89 -12.85 -0.82
CA ALA A 247 18.53 -12.66 -1.31
C ALA A 247 17.93 -11.28 -1.00
N VAL A 248 18.25 -10.70 0.17
CA VAL A 248 17.81 -9.34 0.52
C VAL A 248 18.63 -8.28 -0.23
N LEU A 249 19.95 -8.41 -0.25
CA LEU A 249 20.84 -7.43 -0.89
C LEU A 249 20.61 -7.37 -2.40
N ASP A 250 20.44 -8.51 -3.07
CA ASP A 250 20.21 -8.57 -4.51
C ASP A 250 18.86 -7.95 -4.89
N CYS A 251 17.82 -8.19 -4.08
CA CYS A 251 16.55 -7.49 -4.26
C CYS A 251 16.71 -5.98 -4.09
N TYR A 252 17.35 -5.53 -3.01
CA TYR A 252 17.50 -4.10 -2.75
C TYR A 252 18.38 -3.41 -3.80
N ARG A 253 19.38 -4.10 -4.37
CA ARG A 253 20.18 -3.62 -5.51
C ARG A 253 19.31 -3.46 -6.77
N VAL A 254 18.40 -4.40 -7.05
CA VAL A 254 17.41 -4.24 -8.13
C VAL A 254 16.57 -2.98 -7.92
N LEU A 255 16.11 -2.72 -6.69
CA LEU A 255 15.36 -1.50 -6.37
C LEU A 255 16.22 -0.23 -6.57
N ALA A 256 17.46 -0.23 -6.07
CA ALA A 256 18.38 0.90 -6.19
C ALA A 256 18.66 1.24 -7.66
N ASN A 257 18.97 0.22 -8.47
CA ASN A 257 19.21 0.35 -9.91
C ASN A 257 17.96 0.88 -10.63
N HIS A 258 16.76 0.38 -10.29
CA HIS A 258 15.52 0.87 -10.90
C HIS A 258 15.27 2.36 -10.58
N ILE A 259 15.50 2.78 -9.34
CA ILE A 259 15.34 4.18 -8.91
C ILE A 259 16.35 5.08 -9.63
N GLU A 260 17.60 4.65 -9.76
CA GLU A 260 18.62 5.39 -10.49
C GLU A 260 18.28 5.54 -11.98
N LEU A 261 17.81 4.46 -12.60
CA LEU A 261 17.46 4.46 -14.01
C LEU A 261 16.19 5.25 -14.29
N TYR A 262 15.12 5.05 -13.52
CA TYR A 262 13.77 5.48 -13.90
C TYR A 262 13.05 6.34 -12.86
N GLY A 263 13.62 6.52 -11.67
CA GLY A 263 13.05 7.30 -10.59
C GLY A 263 11.92 6.55 -9.87
N ASP A 264 10.70 7.06 -9.98
CA ASP A 264 9.52 6.49 -9.31
C ASP A 264 9.18 5.08 -9.83
N GLY A 265 8.44 4.32 -9.03
CA GLY A 265 7.95 2.97 -9.39
C GLY A 265 8.23 1.92 -8.34
N VAL A 266 9.12 2.22 -7.39
CA VAL A 266 9.31 1.42 -6.18
C VAL A 266 8.44 1.97 -5.05
N GLY A 267 7.73 1.07 -4.38
CA GLY A 267 6.87 1.35 -3.25
C GLY A 267 7.63 1.39 -1.93
N SER A 268 7.11 0.70 -0.91
CA SER A 268 7.65 0.68 0.45
C SER A 268 8.39 -0.62 0.77
N LEU A 269 9.34 -0.54 1.71
CA LEU A 269 9.97 -1.69 2.37
C LEU A 269 9.14 -2.04 3.60
N ILE A 270 8.30 -3.07 3.50
CA ILE A 270 7.37 -3.48 4.55
C ILE A 270 8.00 -4.58 5.40
N VAL A 271 8.02 -4.39 6.72
CA VAL A 271 8.61 -5.32 7.68
C VAL A 271 7.51 -6.10 8.39
N SER A 272 7.22 -7.32 7.92
CA SER A 272 6.28 -8.23 8.58
C SER A 272 6.79 -8.63 9.96
N MET A 273 5.87 -8.91 10.90
CA MET A 273 6.18 -9.26 12.29
C MET A 273 7.14 -8.27 12.97
N THR A 274 6.84 -6.96 12.89
CA THR A 274 7.63 -5.93 13.60
C THR A 274 7.36 -5.99 15.10
N ARG A 275 8.41 -6.24 15.90
CA ARG A 275 8.32 -6.44 17.36
C ARG A 275 9.13 -5.43 18.16
N SER A 276 10.13 -4.80 17.55
CA SER A 276 10.98 -3.81 18.21
C SER A 276 11.52 -2.75 17.25
N LEU A 277 12.23 -1.76 17.79
CA LEU A 277 12.88 -0.71 17.01
C LEU A 277 13.99 -1.31 16.13
N SER A 278 14.77 -2.25 16.68
CA SER A 278 15.87 -2.87 15.96
C SER A 278 15.41 -3.60 14.69
N ASP A 279 14.22 -4.21 14.68
CA ASP A 279 13.64 -4.85 13.48
C ASP A 279 13.54 -3.87 12.28
N LEU A 280 13.31 -2.57 12.54
CA LEU A 280 13.25 -1.51 11.52
C LEU A 280 14.63 -0.96 11.18
N LEU A 281 15.51 -0.79 12.17
CA LEU A 281 16.86 -0.26 11.95
C LEU A 281 17.77 -1.23 11.18
N VAL A 282 17.56 -2.54 11.32
CA VAL A 282 18.26 -3.56 10.51
C VAL A 282 18.01 -3.32 9.02
N VAL A 283 16.79 -2.93 8.64
CA VAL A 283 16.45 -2.64 7.24
C VAL A 283 17.28 -1.48 6.69
N PHE A 284 17.57 -0.45 7.51
CA PHE A 284 18.46 0.63 7.08
C PHE A 284 19.89 0.14 6.85
N ILE A 285 20.43 -0.75 7.69
CA ILE A 285 21.76 -1.33 7.43
C ILE A 285 21.79 -2.10 6.10
N LEU A 286 20.78 -2.94 5.84
CA LEU A 286 20.68 -3.71 4.60
C LEU A 286 20.45 -2.79 3.38
N ALA A 287 19.65 -1.74 3.54
CA ALA A 287 19.43 -0.71 2.52
C ALA A 287 20.72 0.06 2.20
N ARG A 288 21.54 0.41 3.22
CA ARG A 288 22.85 1.04 3.03
C ARG A 288 23.76 0.15 2.20
N GLU A 289 23.84 -1.13 2.55
CA GLU A 289 24.70 -2.11 1.86
C GLU A 289 24.32 -2.29 0.38
N ALA A 290 23.04 -2.13 0.05
CA ALA A 290 22.52 -2.23 -1.31
C ALA A 290 22.47 -0.91 -2.09
N GLY A 291 22.93 0.20 -1.52
CA GLY A 291 22.95 1.52 -2.19
C GLY A 291 21.64 2.31 -2.13
N LEU A 292 20.68 1.90 -1.27
CA LEU A 292 19.41 2.60 -1.05
C LEU A 292 19.51 3.73 -0.01
N MET A 293 20.62 3.83 0.72
CA MET A 293 20.87 4.97 1.62
C MET A 293 21.91 5.93 1.06
N ARG A 294 21.73 7.22 1.33
CA ARG A 294 22.64 8.29 0.91
C ARG A 294 23.08 9.12 2.11
N MET A 295 24.36 9.48 2.17
CA MET A 295 24.86 10.41 3.18
C MET A 295 24.52 11.84 2.76
N THR A 296 23.89 12.58 3.66
CA THR A 296 23.63 14.02 3.53
C THR A 296 24.48 14.80 4.54
N GLY A 297 24.46 16.14 4.50
CA GLY A 297 25.12 16.95 5.51
C GLY A 297 24.60 16.71 6.94
N ASP A 298 23.36 16.25 7.06
CA ASP A 298 22.67 16.03 8.34
C ASP A 298 22.77 14.57 8.84
N GLY A 299 23.19 13.64 7.98
CA GLY A 299 23.27 12.20 8.28
C GLY A 299 22.79 11.31 7.14
N LEU A 300 22.73 10.00 7.43
CA LEU A 300 22.23 8.99 6.48
C LEU A 300 20.72 9.11 6.27
N VAL A 301 20.28 8.90 5.05
CA VAL A 301 18.86 8.94 4.63
C VAL A 301 18.56 7.72 3.78
N CYS A 302 17.47 7.01 4.08
CA CYS A 302 16.95 5.96 3.22
C CYS A 302 16.09 6.57 2.11
N GLY A 303 16.34 6.16 0.85
CA GLY A 303 15.57 6.61 -0.31
C GLY A 303 14.17 5.99 -0.42
N LEU A 304 13.87 4.96 0.39
CA LEU A 304 12.59 4.26 0.38
C LEU A 304 11.90 4.30 1.75
N PRO A 305 10.55 4.41 1.80
CA PRO A 305 9.82 4.32 3.05
C PRO A 305 9.95 2.93 3.68
N VAL A 306 10.36 2.88 4.95
CA VAL A 306 10.30 1.67 5.78
C VAL A 306 8.98 1.68 6.56
N VAL A 307 8.23 0.58 6.45
CA VAL A 307 6.85 0.48 6.96
C VAL A 307 6.77 -0.68 7.94
N PRO A 308 6.58 -0.41 9.25
CA PRO A 308 6.29 -1.46 10.21
C PRO A 308 4.93 -2.10 9.89
N LEU A 309 4.86 -3.43 9.94
CA LEU A 309 3.63 -4.20 9.89
C LEU A 309 3.42 -4.92 11.23
N PHE A 310 2.38 -4.51 11.95
CA PHE A 310 1.94 -5.11 13.21
C PHE A 310 0.81 -6.11 12.95
N GLU A 311 1.02 -7.37 13.30
CA GLU A 311 0.16 -8.50 12.86
C GLU A 311 -0.52 -9.25 13.99
N THR A 312 0.11 -9.38 15.16
CA THR A 312 -0.48 -10.03 16.33
C THR A 312 -1.18 -9.03 17.25
N VAL A 313 -1.97 -9.52 18.20
CA VAL A 313 -2.62 -8.63 19.18
C VAL A 313 -1.56 -7.98 20.08
N GLU A 314 -0.56 -8.75 20.50
CA GLU A 314 0.56 -8.27 21.31
C GLU A 314 1.36 -7.18 20.57
N ASP A 315 1.65 -7.37 19.27
CA ASP A 315 2.31 -6.36 18.44
C ASP A 315 1.47 -5.08 18.33
N LEU A 316 0.14 -5.21 18.15
CA LEU A 316 -0.77 -4.07 18.06
C LEU A 316 -0.85 -3.31 19.38
N GLU A 317 -0.79 -3.99 20.51
CA GLU A 317 -0.79 -3.35 21.84
C GLU A 317 0.51 -2.59 22.12
N GLY A 318 1.66 -3.13 21.67
CA GLY A 318 2.98 -2.48 21.76
C GLY A 318 3.31 -1.49 20.63
N SER A 319 2.48 -1.44 19.58
CA SER A 319 2.76 -0.69 18.34
C SER A 319 3.05 0.79 18.54
N ALA A 320 2.35 1.44 19.49
CA ALA A 320 2.51 2.88 19.75
C ALA A 320 3.88 3.21 20.35
N ASP A 321 4.40 2.36 21.23
CA ASP A 321 5.70 2.57 21.86
C ASP A 321 6.84 2.38 20.85
N ILE A 322 6.76 1.31 20.04
CA ILE A 322 7.69 1.05 18.93
C ILE A 322 7.66 2.22 17.93
N LEU A 323 6.46 2.67 17.54
CA LEU A 323 6.30 3.77 16.61
C LEU A 323 6.89 5.07 17.17
N ARG A 324 6.70 5.37 18.45
CA ARG A 324 7.25 6.56 19.09
C ARG A 324 8.78 6.59 18.99
N VAL A 325 9.45 5.53 19.45
CA VAL A 325 10.91 5.48 19.42
C VAL A 325 11.46 5.44 18.00
N TRP A 326 10.72 4.85 17.05
CA TRP A 326 11.06 4.91 15.61
C TRP A 326 11.00 6.35 15.07
N LEU A 327 9.91 7.08 15.32
CA LEU A 327 9.74 8.45 14.82
C LEU A 327 10.71 9.46 15.45
N GLU A 328 11.20 9.16 16.65
CA GLU A 328 12.19 9.95 17.38
C GLU A 328 13.64 9.57 17.00
N HIS A 329 13.85 8.40 16.38
CA HIS A 329 15.18 7.94 16.02
C HIS A 329 15.82 8.82 14.93
N PRO A 330 17.07 9.32 15.08
CA PRO A 330 17.63 10.35 14.21
C PRO A 330 17.62 10.01 12.71
N VAL A 331 18.07 8.82 12.32
CA VAL A 331 18.10 8.41 10.90
C VAL A 331 16.71 8.18 10.32
N ALA A 332 15.75 7.72 11.14
CA ALA A 332 14.37 7.51 10.70
C ALA A 332 13.68 8.86 10.50
N ARG A 333 13.80 9.77 11.48
CA ARG A 333 13.29 11.13 11.42
C ARG A 333 13.83 11.87 10.20
N LEU A 334 15.14 11.85 10.01
CA LEU A 334 15.78 12.50 8.87
C LEU A 334 15.31 11.90 7.53
N SER A 335 15.17 10.57 7.45
CA SER A 335 14.65 9.91 6.25
C SER A 335 13.21 10.33 5.94
N LEU A 336 12.36 10.42 6.96
CA LEU A 336 10.97 10.85 6.81
C LEU A 336 10.87 12.33 6.39
N GLU A 337 11.72 13.19 6.92
CA GLU A 337 11.76 14.61 6.57
C GLU A 337 12.24 14.84 5.15
N LYS A 338 13.29 14.14 4.69
CA LYS A 338 13.73 14.23 3.29
C LYS A 338 12.74 13.59 2.32
N GLY A 339 11.93 12.63 2.78
CA GLY A 339 10.82 12.04 2.03
C GLY A 339 9.50 12.82 2.10
N ALA A 340 9.46 13.96 2.80
CA ALA A 340 8.25 14.73 3.00
C ALA A 340 7.75 15.33 1.67
N ASN A 341 6.45 15.21 1.42
CA ASN A 341 5.80 15.80 0.24
C ASN A 341 4.98 17.01 0.67
N GLY A 342 5.19 18.16 0.00
CA GLY A 342 4.49 19.41 0.34
C GLY A 342 4.74 19.89 1.77
N GLY A 343 5.91 19.56 2.35
CA GLY A 343 6.26 19.87 3.74
C GLY A 343 5.60 18.99 4.80
N ILE A 344 4.82 17.97 4.40
CA ILE A 344 4.14 17.06 5.33
C ILE A 344 4.98 15.81 5.52
N VAL A 345 5.56 15.67 6.70
CA VAL A 345 6.27 14.45 7.14
C VAL A 345 5.25 13.35 7.41
N THR A 346 5.35 12.23 6.71
CA THR A 346 4.37 11.14 6.79
C THR A 346 5.04 9.79 7.05
N GLN A 347 4.61 9.09 8.10
CA GLN A 347 4.98 7.69 8.35
C GLN A 347 3.82 6.80 7.94
N GLN A 348 4.12 5.81 7.09
CA GLN A 348 3.19 4.73 6.78
C GLN A 348 3.28 3.63 7.83
N VAL A 349 2.15 3.16 8.36
CA VAL A 349 2.11 2.02 9.28
C VAL A 349 1.11 1.00 8.76
N MET A 350 1.56 -0.24 8.59
CA MET A 350 0.70 -1.31 8.13
C MET A 350 0.09 -2.07 9.32
N VAL A 351 -1.22 -2.36 9.23
CA VAL A 351 -1.95 -3.11 10.25
C VAL A 351 -2.55 -4.39 9.66
N GLY A 352 -2.26 -5.52 10.30
CA GLY A 352 -2.70 -6.85 9.90
C GLY A 352 -4.02 -7.27 10.55
N TYR A 353 -5.00 -7.67 9.74
CA TYR A 353 -6.30 -8.14 10.21
C TYR A 353 -6.42 -9.66 10.34
N SER A 354 -5.75 -10.39 9.44
CA SER A 354 -5.97 -11.84 9.30
C SER A 354 -5.18 -12.64 10.35
N ASP A 355 -3.92 -12.26 10.60
CA ASP A 355 -3.06 -12.93 11.56
C ASP A 355 -3.50 -12.67 13.01
N SER A 356 -3.86 -11.43 13.36
CA SER A 356 -4.42 -11.08 14.67
C SER A 356 -5.73 -11.83 14.96
N ASN A 357 -6.60 -11.98 13.95
CA ASN A 357 -7.82 -12.79 14.08
C ASN A 357 -7.51 -14.28 14.25
N LYS A 358 -6.55 -14.84 13.49
CA LYS A 358 -6.13 -16.24 13.66
C LYS A 358 -5.61 -16.52 15.07
N ASP A 359 -5.03 -15.52 15.71
CA ASP A 359 -4.44 -15.62 17.05
C ASP A 359 -5.47 -15.51 18.19
N LYS A 360 -6.30 -14.46 18.20
CA LYS A 360 -7.22 -14.15 19.31
C LYS A 360 -8.71 -14.11 18.95
N GLY A 361 -9.07 -14.42 17.72
CA GLY A 361 -10.46 -14.34 17.25
C GLY A 361 -10.91 -12.91 16.91
N ILE A 362 -12.08 -12.83 16.27
CA ILE A 362 -12.44 -11.64 15.47
C ILE A 362 -12.68 -10.40 16.32
N PHE A 363 -13.38 -10.53 17.45
CA PHE A 363 -13.71 -9.35 18.26
C PHE A 363 -12.47 -8.80 18.98
N ALA A 364 -11.67 -9.66 19.61
CA ALA A 364 -10.44 -9.25 20.29
C ALA A 364 -9.43 -8.60 19.34
N SER A 365 -9.22 -9.18 18.16
CA SER A 365 -8.32 -8.63 17.14
C SER A 365 -8.76 -7.26 16.61
N GLN A 366 -10.05 -7.06 16.32
CA GLN A 366 -10.58 -5.77 15.86
C GLN A 366 -10.49 -4.71 16.95
N TRP A 367 -10.75 -5.09 18.20
CA TRP A 367 -10.58 -4.20 19.34
C TRP A 367 -9.11 -3.78 19.54
N ALA A 368 -8.18 -4.73 19.43
CA ALA A 368 -6.73 -4.44 19.46
C ALA A 368 -6.31 -3.49 18.33
N LEU A 369 -6.83 -3.70 17.11
CA LEU A 369 -6.62 -2.80 15.97
C LEU A 369 -7.14 -1.38 16.24
N GLN A 370 -8.32 -1.25 16.87
CA GLN A 370 -8.90 0.04 17.21
C GLN A 370 -8.04 0.79 18.25
N LYS A 371 -7.64 0.10 19.32
CA LYS A 371 -6.74 0.64 20.36
C LYS A 371 -5.39 1.05 19.77
N GLY A 372 -4.75 0.14 19.03
CA GLY A 372 -3.43 0.36 18.43
C GLY A 372 -3.42 1.56 17.48
N GLN A 373 -4.39 1.65 16.56
CA GLN A 373 -4.51 2.80 15.66
C GLN A 373 -4.76 4.13 16.39
N THR A 374 -5.59 4.12 17.44
CA THR A 374 -5.84 5.32 18.25
C THR A 374 -4.55 5.82 18.89
N LYS A 375 -3.83 4.94 19.59
CA LYS A 375 -2.57 5.28 20.26
C LYS A 375 -1.48 5.70 19.25
N MET A 376 -1.36 5.02 18.11
CA MET A 376 -0.42 5.39 17.06
C MET A 376 -0.75 6.76 16.44
N ALA A 377 -2.04 7.08 16.25
CA ALA A 377 -2.45 8.40 15.78
C ALA A 377 -2.10 9.50 16.79
N GLU A 378 -2.23 9.23 18.10
CA GLU A 378 -1.79 10.13 19.17
C GLU A 378 -0.27 10.33 19.16
N VAL A 379 0.52 9.27 18.93
CA VAL A 379 1.98 9.35 18.76
C VAL A 379 2.35 10.23 17.56
N GLY A 380 1.67 10.07 16.42
CA GLY A 380 1.89 10.93 15.26
C GLY A 380 1.62 12.41 15.54
N LYS A 381 0.51 12.71 16.23
CA LYS A 381 0.22 14.09 16.67
C LYS A 381 1.30 14.63 17.60
N ALA A 382 1.76 13.84 18.57
CA ALA A 382 2.78 14.25 19.53
C ALA A 382 4.15 14.51 18.89
N THR A 383 4.49 13.77 17.83
CA THR A 383 5.78 13.90 17.11
C THR A 383 5.71 14.82 15.89
N GLY A 384 4.53 15.37 15.58
CA GLY A 384 4.31 16.19 14.39
C GLY A 384 4.43 15.41 13.07
N VAL A 385 4.27 14.08 13.10
CA VAL A 385 4.32 13.20 11.93
C VAL A 385 2.92 12.71 11.59
N LYS A 386 2.49 12.91 10.35
CA LYS A 386 1.22 12.36 9.87
C LYS A 386 1.34 10.83 9.78
N ILE A 387 0.43 10.10 10.43
CA ILE A 387 0.35 8.64 10.27
C ILE A 387 -0.58 8.32 9.11
N ARG A 388 -0.08 7.59 8.11
CA ARG A 388 -0.89 6.97 7.06
C ARG A 388 -1.04 5.48 7.39
N PHE A 389 -2.24 5.06 7.74
CA PHE A 389 -2.51 3.64 7.92
C PHE A 389 -2.61 2.92 6.57
N PHE A 390 -1.90 1.81 6.48
CA PHE A 390 -1.98 0.83 5.40
C PHE A 390 -2.71 -0.41 5.92
N HIS A 391 -3.95 -0.59 5.48
CA HIS A 391 -4.79 -1.68 5.96
C HIS A 391 -4.61 -2.93 5.10
N GLY A 392 -4.05 -3.99 5.70
CA GLY A 392 -3.91 -5.33 5.13
C GLY A 392 -5.24 -6.10 5.09
N ARG A 393 -6.27 -5.48 4.51
CA ARG A 393 -7.65 -5.98 4.49
C ARG A 393 -7.80 -7.15 3.52
N GLY A 394 -8.58 -8.16 3.89
CA GLY A 394 -8.94 -9.30 3.06
C GLY A 394 -10.33 -9.22 2.42
N GLY A 395 -10.66 -10.20 1.57
CA GLY A 395 -11.96 -10.30 0.88
C GLY A 395 -13.09 -10.92 1.70
N THR A 396 -12.79 -11.44 2.90
CA THR A 396 -13.77 -12.01 3.84
C THR A 396 -13.82 -11.25 5.16
N ILE A 397 -14.93 -11.39 5.89
CA ILE A 397 -15.19 -10.72 7.18
C ILE A 397 -14.06 -10.98 8.18
N SER A 398 -13.64 -12.25 8.28
CA SER A 398 -12.51 -12.71 9.11
C SER A 398 -11.18 -12.06 8.75
N ARG A 399 -11.11 -11.38 7.61
CA ARG A 399 -9.95 -10.62 7.15
C ARG A 399 -10.27 -9.12 7.04
N GLY A 400 -11.39 -8.67 7.60
CA GLY A 400 -11.82 -7.27 7.62
C GLY A 400 -12.77 -6.85 6.50
N ALA A 401 -13.25 -7.73 5.62
CA ALA A 401 -14.14 -7.35 4.51
C ALA A 401 -15.50 -6.83 4.94
N GLY A 402 -16.20 -6.16 4.00
CA GLY A 402 -17.43 -5.42 4.24
C GLY A 402 -17.51 -4.18 3.33
N PRO A 403 -18.66 -3.49 3.27
CA PRO A 403 -18.80 -2.29 2.45
C PRO A 403 -17.77 -1.21 2.81
N THR A 404 -17.08 -0.64 1.83
CA THR A 404 -15.98 0.34 2.04
C THR A 404 -16.42 1.53 2.91
N HIS A 405 -17.62 2.07 2.69
CA HIS A 405 -18.12 3.20 3.48
C HIS A 405 -18.24 2.88 4.98
N ARG A 406 -18.73 1.67 5.32
CA ARG A 406 -18.88 1.26 6.73
C ARG A 406 -17.55 1.03 7.40
N PHE A 407 -16.61 0.45 6.66
CA PHE A 407 -15.24 0.30 7.14
C PHE A 407 -14.62 1.65 7.50
N LEU A 408 -14.77 2.66 6.63
CA LEU A 408 -14.20 4.00 6.86
C LEU A 408 -14.86 4.72 8.04
N GLU A 409 -16.17 4.58 8.19
CA GLU A 409 -16.93 5.11 9.33
C GLU A 409 -16.58 4.42 10.66
N ALA A 410 -16.13 3.16 10.63
CA ALA A 410 -15.72 2.41 11.82
C ALA A 410 -14.28 2.69 12.26
N LEU A 411 -13.49 3.43 11.46
CA LEU A 411 -12.11 3.75 11.82
C LEU A 411 -12.07 4.69 13.04
N PRO A 412 -11.07 4.54 13.94
CA PRO A 412 -10.96 5.40 15.11
C PRO A 412 -10.89 6.89 14.74
N HIS A 413 -11.42 7.74 15.60
CA HIS A 413 -11.27 9.19 15.45
C HIS A 413 -9.80 9.57 15.31
N SER A 414 -9.48 10.50 14.40
CA SER A 414 -8.11 10.93 14.06
C SER A 414 -7.20 9.89 13.38
N SER A 415 -7.61 8.63 13.20
CA SER A 415 -6.83 7.66 12.42
C SER A 415 -6.86 7.94 10.92
N LEU A 416 -7.90 8.63 10.44
CA LEU A 416 -8.05 9.06 9.06
C LEU A 416 -7.82 10.56 8.91
N SER A 417 -6.74 10.93 8.20
CA SER A 417 -6.32 12.32 7.99
C SER A 417 -6.23 12.67 6.49
N GLY A 418 -7.29 12.37 5.75
CA GLY A 418 -7.40 12.65 4.30
C GLY A 418 -6.56 11.73 3.42
N ASP A 419 -6.01 10.66 3.99
CA ASP A 419 -5.04 9.78 3.33
C ASP A 419 -5.12 8.39 3.95
N ILE A 420 -5.30 7.38 3.11
CA ILE A 420 -5.44 5.98 3.50
C ILE A 420 -4.85 5.10 2.42
N ARG A 421 -4.26 3.98 2.82
CA ARG A 421 -3.83 2.92 1.90
C ARG A 421 -4.54 1.63 2.26
N LEU A 422 -5.07 0.93 1.25
CA LEU A 422 -5.84 -0.30 1.42
C LEU A 422 -5.27 -1.38 0.52
N THR A 423 -5.14 -2.60 1.04
CA THR A 423 -4.91 -3.77 0.20
C THR A 423 -6.23 -4.21 -0.42
N GLU A 424 -6.27 -4.30 -1.75
CA GLU A 424 -7.34 -4.99 -2.48
C GLU A 424 -6.90 -6.42 -2.77
N GLN A 425 -7.70 -7.40 -2.33
CA GLN A 425 -7.35 -8.80 -2.52
C GLN A 425 -7.67 -9.29 -3.92
N GLY A 426 -6.85 -10.22 -4.42
CA GLY A 426 -6.99 -10.81 -5.75
C GLY A 426 -8.39 -11.37 -6.01
N GLU A 427 -9.01 -12.05 -5.03
CA GLU A 427 -10.36 -12.62 -5.18
C GLU A 427 -11.47 -11.57 -5.39
N THR A 428 -11.22 -10.31 -5.02
CA THR A 428 -12.20 -9.21 -5.15
C THR A 428 -11.98 -8.32 -6.37
N ILE A 429 -10.83 -8.42 -7.04
CA ILE A 429 -10.45 -7.52 -8.14
C ILE A 429 -11.48 -7.57 -9.28
N ALA A 430 -11.85 -8.78 -9.72
CA ALA A 430 -12.81 -8.94 -10.81
C ALA A 430 -14.18 -8.34 -10.49
N GLN A 431 -14.66 -8.51 -9.24
CA GLN A 431 -15.93 -7.97 -8.79
C GLN A 431 -15.91 -6.42 -8.72
N LYS A 432 -14.83 -5.85 -8.17
CA LYS A 432 -14.74 -4.40 -7.93
C LYS A 432 -14.32 -3.61 -9.16
N PHE A 433 -13.42 -4.16 -9.98
CA PHE A 433 -12.72 -3.42 -11.04
C PHE A 433 -12.82 -4.09 -12.43
N GLY A 434 -13.56 -5.19 -12.56
CA GLY A 434 -13.67 -5.93 -13.83
C GLY A 434 -14.35 -5.17 -14.97
N ASN A 435 -15.06 -4.07 -14.68
CA ASN A 435 -15.57 -3.15 -15.69
C ASN A 435 -15.54 -1.70 -15.20
N ARG A 436 -15.68 -0.76 -16.15
CA ARG A 436 -15.56 0.68 -15.86
C ARG A 436 -16.63 1.17 -14.87
N ALA A 437 -17.86 0.66 -14.92
CA ALA A 437 -18.93 1.11 -14.04
C ALA A 437 -18.67 0.70 -12.59
N THR A 438 -18.32 -0.56 -12.34
CA THR A 438 -17.98 -1.03 -11.00
C THR A 438 -16.70 -0.40 -10.47
N ALA A 439 -15.67 -0.25 -11.33
CA ALA A 439 -14.43 0.42 -10.95
C ALA A 439 -14.68 1.88 -10.53
N THR A 440 -15.46 2.62 -11.31
CA THR A 440 -15.82 4.02 -11.01
C THR A 440 -16.56 4.09 -9.68
N TYR A 441 -17.60 3.27 -9.50
CA TYR A 441 -18.38 3.23 -8.25
C TYR A 441 -17.50 2.96 -7.02
N ASN A 442 -16.63 1.95 -7.07
CA ASN A 442 -15.79 1.60 -5.91
C ASN A 442 -14.74 2.67 -5.60
N LEU A 443 -14.10 3.26 -6.62
CA LEU A 443 -13.14 4.34 -6.44
C LEU A 443 -13.82 5.62 -5.91
N GLU A 444 -14.99 5.98 -6.44
CA GLU A 444 -15.76 7.12 -5.95
C GLU A 444 -16.22 6.93 -4.51
N LEU A 445 -16.70 5.74 -4.16
CA LEU A 445 -17.11 5.41 -2.80
C LEU A 445 -15.94 5.53 -1.81
N LEU A 446 -14.75 5.07 -2.21
CA LEU A 446 -13.54 5.20 -1.40
C LEU A 446 -13.16 6.69 -1.21
N LEU A 447 -13.06 7.46 -2.30
CA LEU A 447 -12.69 8.87 -2.24
C LEU A 447 -13.69 9.71 -1.44
N ALA A 448 -14.99 9.51 -1.68
CA ALA A 448 -16.05 10.20 -0.96
C ALA A 448 -16.05 9.82 0.53
N GLY A 449 -15.95 8.52 0.83
CA GLY A 449 -15.91 8.03 2.20
C GLY A 449 -14.70 8.57 2.98
N VAL A 450 -13.52 8.63 2.35
CA VAL A 450 -12.32 9.19 2.97
C VAL A 450 -12.49 10.67 3.26
N THR A 451 -13.03 11.41 2.30
CA THR A 451 -13.28 12.85 2.43
C THR A 451 -14.25 13.15 3.57
N VAL A 452 -15.43 12.49 3.57
CA VAL A 452 -16.47 12.72 4.57
C VAL A 452 -16.00 12.35 5.98
N ASN A 453 -15.35 11.19 6.15
CA ASN A 453 -14.88 10.78 7.47
C ASN A 453 -13.73 11.66 7.98
N THR A 454 -12.82 12.09 7.10
CA THR A 454 -11.77 13.05 7.47
C THR A 454 -12.37 14.36 7.96
N LEU A 455 -13.32 14.95 7.21
CA LEU A 455 -13.96 16.21 7.59
C LEU A 455 -14.77 16.06 8.89
N ARG A 456 -15.44 14.91 9.09
CA ARG A 456 -16.14 14.63 10.35
C ARG A 456 -15.18 14.59 11.53
N HIS A 457 -14.06 13.87 11.42
CA HIS A 457 -13.07 13.77 12.49
C HIS A 457 -12.38 15.11 12.79
N GLN A 458 -12.18 15.96 11.78
CA GLN A 458 -11.58 17.29 11.97
C GLN A 458 -12.53 18.30 12.63
N ASN A 459 -13.83 18.24 12.32
CA ASN A 459 -14.80 19.27 12.73
C ASN A 459 -15.67 18.86 13.92
N ARG A 460 -15.54 17.62 14.43
CA ARG A 460 -16.28 17.15 15.59
C ARG A 460 -15.32 16.64 16.67
N PRO A 461 -15.60 16.93 17.96
CA PRO A 461 -14.79 16.40 19.04
C PRO A 461 -14.85 14.87 19.03
N LYS A 462 -13.80 14.24 19.57
CA LYS A 462 -13.83 12.81 19.87
C LYS A 462 -14.96 12.59 20.88
N GLU A 463 -15.98 11.82 20.51
CA GLU A 463 -17.03 11.43 21.45
C GLU A 463 -16.39 10.55 22.53
N GLU A 464 -16.74 10.79 23.81
CA GLU A 464 -16.41 9.84 24.87
C GLU A 464 -17.06 8.51 24.50
N GLN A 465 -16.30 7.42 24.49
CA GLN A 465 -16.84 6.08 24.23
C GLN A 465 -17.17 5.43 25.58
N PRO A 466 -18.40 5.58 26.11
CA PRO A 466 -18.78 5.00 27.40
C PRO A 466 -18.67 3.47 27.45
N LEU A 467 -18.46 2.84 26.30
CA LEU A 467 -18.44 1.39 26.12
C LEU A 467 -17.02 0.86 25.88
N GLU A 468 -15.98 1.69 25.95
CA GLU A 468 -14.58 1.25 25.80
C GLU A 468 -14.24 0.15 26.82
N ASN A 469 -14.60 0.36 28.10
CA ASN A 469 -14.44 -0.64 29.15
C ASN A 469 -15.23 -1.92 28.88
N LEU A 470 -16.41 -1.79 28.26
CA LEU A 470 -17.26 -2.92 27.92
C LEU A 470 -16.71 -3.71 26.73
N ALA A 471 -16.20 -3.02 25.72
CA ALA A 471 -15.52 -3.62 24.57
C ALA A 471 -14.25 -4.34 25.02
N GLU A 472 -13.46 -3.77 25.93
CA GLU A 472 -12.31 -4.44 26.53
C GLU A 472 -12.71 -5.75 27.23
N LYS A 473 -13.76 -5.72 28.06
CA LYS A 473 -14.29 -6.92 28.72
C LYS A 473 -14.75 -7.98 27.72
N LEU A 474 -15.47 -7.59 26.66
CA LEU A 474 -15.92 -8.49 25.60
C LEU A 474 -14.74 -9.06 24.79
N ALA A 475 -13.71 -8.27 24.51
CA ALA A 475 -12.49 -8.71 23.84
C ALA A 475 -11.76 -9.79 24.65
N GLN A 476 -11.59 -9.59 25.94
CA GLN A 476 -10.95 -10.57 26.83
C GLN A 476 -11.74 -11.89 26.88
N ILE A 477 -13.06 -11.84 27.08
CA ILE A 477 -13.89 -13.06 27.16
C ILE A 477 -13.93 -13.77 25.80
N SER A 478 -14.12 -13.04 24.71
CA SER A 478 -14.21 -13.62 23.36
C SER A 478 -12.89 -14.25 22.93
N GLY A 479 -11.76 -13.60 23.22
CA GLY A 479 -10.43 -14.11 22.93
C GLY A 479 -10.09 -15.35 23.74
N ALA A 480 -10.39 -15.36 25.04
CA ALA A 480 -10.20 -16.54 25.88
C ALA A 480 -11.04 -17.74 25.40
N ALA A 481 -12.30 -17.50 25.00
CA ALA A 481 -13.14 -18.54 24.43
C ALA A 481 -12.58 -19.07 23.10
N TYR A 482 -12.07 -18.20 22.24
CA TYR A 482 -11.44 -18.58 20.98
C TYR A 482 -10.18 -19.43 21.20
N GLN A 483 -9.28 -18.99 22.07
CA GLN A 483 -8.06 -19.73 22.40
C GLN A 483 -8.38 -21.08 23.03
N SER A 484 -9.33 -21.14 23.96
CA SER A 484 -9.76 -22.40 24.58
C SER A 484 -10.26 -23.42 23.56
N LEU A 485 -10.91 -23.00 22.48
CA LEU A 485 -11.28 -23.89 21.38
C LEU A 485 -10.04 -24.40 20.64
N LEU A 486 -9.11 -23.53 20.28
CA LEU A 486 -7.91 -23.92 19.53
C LEU A 486 -7.00 -24.86 20.33
N GLU A 487 -6.98 -24.69 21.65
CA GLU A 487 -6.21 -25.50 22.61
C GLU A 487 -6.95 -26.78 23.04
N SER A 488 -8.20 -26.99 22.60
CA SER A 488 -8.98 -28.16 22.96
C SER A 488 -8.36 -29.46 22.42
N ASP A 489 -8.38 -30.51 23.24
CA ASP A 489 -7.96 -31.84 22.82
C ASP A 489 -8.73 -32.29 21.58
N GLY A 490 -8.01 -32.72 20.54
CA GLY A 490 -8.60 -33.17 19.28
C GLY A 490 -9.01 -32.06 18.31
N PHE A 491 -8.74 -30.78 18.60
CA PHE A 491 -9.07 -29.69 17.67
C PHE A 491 -8.38 -29.83 16.30
N ILE A 492 -7.10 -30.20 16.28
CA ILE A 492 -6.36 -30.38 15.01
C ILE A 492 -6.95 -31.51 14.15
N PRO A 493 -7.19 -32.73 14.67
CA PRO A 493 -7.93 -33.76 13.95
C PRO A 493 -9.28 -33.26 13.43
N PHE A 494 -10.09 -32.62 14.28
CA PHE A 494 -11.37 -32.06 13.88
C PHE A 494 -11.23 -31.05 12.73
N PHE A 495 -10.28 -30.12 12.82
CA PHE A 495 -10.03 -29.12 11.78
C PHE A 495 -9.69 -29.77 10.42
N ARG A 496 -8.85 -30.81 10.42
CA ARG A 496 -8.45 -31.51 9.19
C ARG A 496 -9.60 -32.33 8.60
N GLU A 497 -10.41 -32.97 9.43
CA GLU A 497 -11.55 -33.77 8.96
C GLU A 497 -12.75 -32.90 8.54
N ALA A 498 -13.00 -31.79 9.24
CA ALA A 498 -14.12 -30.89 8.98
C ALA A 498 -13.83 -29.88 7.85
N THR A 499 -12.58 -29.75 7.40
CA THR A 499 -12.20 -28.77 6.38
C THR A 499 -11.32 -29.35 5.27
N PRO A 500 -11.37 -28.79 4.04
CA PRO A 500 -10.54 -29.28 2.95
C PRO A 500 -9.08 -28.79 3.06
N ILE A 501 -8.56 -28.55 4.27
CA ILE A 501 -7.20 -28.01 4.45
C ILE A 501 -6.15 -28.92 3.82
N ASP A 502 -6.30 -30.24 3.94
CA ASP A 502 -5.37 -31.20 3.33
C ASP A 502 -5.38 -31.10 1.79
N ALA A 503 -6.54 -30.89 1.19
CA ALA A 503 -6.64 -30.66 -0.25
C ALA A 503 -5.98 -29.34 -0.65
N LEU A 504 -6.16 -28.27 0.14
CA LEU A 504 -5.57 -26.95 -0.12
C LEU A 504 -4.05 -26.95 0.02
N GLU A 505 -3.51 -27.70 0.99
CA GLU A 505 -2.07 -27.87 1.17
C GLU A 505 -1.40 -28.57 -0.02
N ASN A 506 -2.13 -29.45 -0.70
CA ASN A 506 -1.64 -30.22 -1.84
C ASN A 506 -2.01 -29.62 -3.21
N ALA A 507 -2.93 -28.64 -3.25
CA ALA A 507 -3.39 -28.05 -4.50
C ALA A 507 -2.45 -26.95 -5.02
N ARG A 508 -2.25 -26.91 -6.34
CA ARG A 508 -1.47 -25.87 -7.03
C ARG A 508 -2.31 -24.62 -7.34
N ILE A 509 -3.02 -24.09 -6.34
CA ILE A 509 -3.94 -22.95 -6.50
C ILE A 509 -3.21 -21.61 -6.23
N GLY A 510 -2.29 -21.59 -5.26
CA GLY A 510 -1.48 -20.43 -4.94
C GLY A 510 0.01 -20.68 -5.23
N SER A 511 0.77 -19.62 -5.50
CA SER A 511 2.22 -19.71 -5.67
C SER A 511 2.97 -19.91 -4.33
N ARG A 512 2.31 -19.61 -3.21
CA ARG A 512 2.88 -19.67 -1.86
C ARG A 512 2.58 -21.00 -1.16
N PRO A 513 3.53 -21.54 -0.37
CA PRO A 513 3.25 -22.62 0.57
C PRO A 513 2.17 -22.22 1.58
N ALA A 514 1.33 -23.18 2.00
CA ALA A 514 0.30 -22.96 3.02
C ALA A 514 0.89 -22.75 4.43
N ARG A 515 2.12 -23.22 4.64
CA ARG A 515 2.84 -23.29 5.91
C ARG A 515 4.16 -22.52 5.86
N ARG A 516 4.62 -21.99 6.99
CA ARG A 516 5.86 -21.20 7.07
C ARG A 516 7.11 -22.09 7.03
N THR A 517 7.11 -23.17 7.82
CA THR A 517 8.24 -24.10 7.98
C THR A 517 7.91 -25.52 7.54
N GLY A 518 6.63 -25.82 7.29
CA GLY A 518 6.15 -27.15 6.90
C GLY A 518 5.69 -28.01 8.08
N GLN A 519 5.76 -27.50 9.31
CA GLN A 519 5.27 -28.17 10.49
C GLN A 519 3.75 -28.24 10.51
N ALA A 520 3.19 -29.38 10.91
CA ALA A 520 1.74 -29.60 10.99
C ALA A 520 1.09 -28.96 12.24
N SER A 521 1.34 -27.68 12.51
CA SER A 521 0.76 -26.92 13.64
C SER A 521 -0.07 -25.71 13.18
N LEU A 522 -0.93 -25.16 14.05
CA LEU A 522 -1.68 -23.93 13.76
C LEU A 522 -0.80 -22.68 13.73
N ALA A 523 0.27 -22.66 14.52
CA ALA A 523 1.25 -21.58 14.54
C ALA A 523 1.96 -21.45 13.18
N ASP A 524 2.24 -22.59 12.54
CA ASP A 524 2.90 -22.65 11.24
C ASP A 524 1.95 -22.41 10.06
N LEU A 525 0.64 -22.59 10.27
CA LEU A 525 -0.40 -22.35 9.27
C LEU A 525 -0.62 -20.85 9.06
N ARG A 526 -0.62 -20.42 7.79
CA ARG A 526 -0.87 -19.03 7.41
C ARG A 526 -2.34 -18.67 7.49
N ALA A 527 -2.62 -17.37 7.65
CA ALA A 527 -3.99 -16.87 7.79
C ALA A 527 -4.89 -17.10 6.57
N ILE A 528 -4.34 -17.08 5.35
CA ILE A 528 -5.11 -17.33 4.12
C ILE A 528 -5.64 -18.78 4.07
N PRO A 529 -4.80 -19.84 4.15
CA PRO A 529 -5.29 -21.22 4.22
C PRO A 529 -6.25 -21.46 5.39
N TRP A 530 -5.98 -20.88 6.56
CA TRP A 530 -6.86 -20.96 7.73
C TRP A 530 -8.28 -20.45 7.43
N VAL A 531 -8.40 -19.24 6.90
CA VAL A 531 -9.71 -18.65 6.57
C VAL A 531 -10.37 -19.39 5.41
N PHE A 532 -9.59 -19.74 4.38
CA PHE A 532 -10.13 -20.35 3.18
C PHE A 532 -10.72 -21.74 3.46
N SER A 533 -10.06 -22.57 4.27
CA SER A 533 -10.57 -23.91 4.61
C SER A 533 -11.91 -23.85 5.35
N TRP A 534 -12.05 -22.97 6.35
CA TRP A 534 -13.32 -22.77 7.04
C TRP A 534 -14.44 -22.19 6.18
N ASN A 535 -14.09 -21.35 5.19
CA ASN A 535 -15.06 -20.82 4.24
C ASN A 535 -15.57 -21.91 3.30
N GLN A 536 -14.71 -22.81 2.83
CA GLN A 536 -15.11 -23.94 1.97
C GLN A 536 -16.07 -24.89 2.72
N SER A 537 -15.81 -25.14 4.00
CA SER A 537 -16.69 -25.94 4.86
C SER A 537 -17.99 -25.26 5.26
N ARG A 538 -18.16 -23.97 4.94
CA ARG A 538 -19.34 -23.16 5.32
C ARG A 538 -19.56 -23.01 6.83
N PHE A 539 -18.56 -23.32 7.65
CA PHE A 539 -18.57 -23.08 9.10
C PHE A 539 -18.29 -21.61 9.42
N TYR A 540 -17.45 -20.96 8.62
CA TYR A 540 -17.02 -19.57 8.81
C TYR A 540 -16.48 -19.28 10.23
N LEU A 541 -15.92 -20.29 10.90
CA LEU A 541 -15.52 -20.25 12.32
C LEU A 541 -14.67 -19.01 12.68
N PRO A 542 -13.65 -18.61 11.90
CA PRO A 542 -12.86 -17.42 12.19
C PRO A 542 -13.62 -16.08 12.08
N GLY A 543 -14.84 -16.10 11.54
CA GLY A 543 -15.66 -14.90 11.34
C GLY A 543 -16.59 -14.57 12.50
N TRP A 544 -16.75 -15.45 13.49
CA TRP A 544 -17.73 -15.25 14.56
C TRP A 544 -17.37 -15.91 15.90
N TYR A 545 -16.52 -16.95 15.94
CA TYR A 545 -16.32 -17.71 17.17
C TYR A 545 -15.76 -16.84 18.32
N GLY A 546 -16.26 -17.07 19.53
CA GLY A 546 -15.91 -16.33 20.75
C GLY A 546 -16.88 -15.20 21.13
N ILE A 547 -17.48 -14.48 20.15
CA ILE A 547 -18.36 -13.34 20.47
C ILE A 547 -19.66 -13.76 21.16
N GLY A 548 -20.26 -14.88 20.73
CA GLY A 548 -21.48 -15.41 21.34
C GLY A 548 -21.28 -15.75 22.81
N THR A 549 -20.16 -16.39 23.15
CA THR A 549 -19.76 -16.68 24.54
C THR A 549 -19.61 -15.39 25.35
N ALA A 550 -18.96 -14.37 24.80
CA ALA A 550 -18.79 -13.08 25.47
C ALA A 550 -20.12 -12.37 25.73
N LEU A 551 -21.01 -12.33 24.73
CA LEU A 551 -22.34 -11.73 24.87
C LEU A 551 -23.22 -12.50 25.87
N LYS A 552 -23.20 -13.84 25.84
CA LYS A 552 -23.93 -14.68 26.80
C LYS A 552 -23.45 -14.47 28.23
N LYS A 553 -22.12 -14.41 28.42
CA LYS A 553 -21.52 -14.11 29.73
C LYS A 553 -21.87 -12.70 30.19
N LEU A 554 -21.84 -11.71 29.30
CA LEU A 554 -22.24 -10.34 29.63
C LEU A 554 -23.71 -10.26 30.06
N LYS A 555 -24.62 -10.90 29.32
CA LYS A 555 -26.05 -10.96 29.64
C LYS A 555 -26.30 -11.58 31.01
N SER A 556 -25.52 -12.60 31.39
CA SER A 556 -25.61 -13.28 32.69
C SER A 556 -25.02 -12.43 33.83
N ASP A 557 -23.78 -11.96 33.66
CA ASP A 557 -23.00 -11.36 34.75
C ASP A 557 -23.30 -9.87 34.94
N SER A 558 -23.76 -9.18 33.89
CA SER A 558 -23.99 -7.72 33.89
C SER A 558 -25.16 -7.34 32.96
N PRO A 559 -26.42 -7.67 33.31
CA PRO A 559 -27.59 -7.41 32.46
C PRO A 559 -27.76 -5.94 32.07
N ALA A 560 -27.43 -5.00 32.97
CA ALA A 560 -27.50 -3.56 32.70
C ALA A 560 -26.49 -3.11 31.62
N ASP A 561 -25.27 -3.67 31.63
CA ASP A 561 -24.26 -3.41 30.60
C ASP A 561 -24.70 -4.00 29.26
N PHE A 562 -25.31 -5.20 29.27
CA PHE A 562 -25.87 -5.81 28.07
C PHE A 562 -27.01 -4.97 27.46
N GLU A 563 -27.90 -4.41 28.29
CA GLU A 563 -28.93 -3.48 27.82
C GLU A 563 -28.36 -2.15 27.32
N SER A 564 -27.28 -1.67 27.94
CA SER A 564 -26.56 -0.48 27.46
C SER A 564 -25.91 -0.73 26.10
N LEU A 565 -25.30 -1.91 25.92
CA LEU A 565 -24.75 -2.39 24.64
C LEU A 565 -25.82 -2.40 23.53
N LYS A 566 -27.03 -2.88 23.83
CA LYS A 566 -28.15 -2.91 22.88
C LYS A 566 -28.61 -1.53 22.44
N LYS A 567 -28.61 -0.57 23.36
CA LYS A 567 -29.05 0.81 23.12
C LYS A 567 -27.97 1.67 22.48
N ALA A 568 -26.72 1.19 22.45
CA ALA A 568 -25.60 1.88 21.87
C ALA A 568 -25.56 1.71 20.35
N PRO A 569 -25.87 2.75 19.56
CA PRO A 569 -25.80 2.66 18.10
C PRO A 569 -24.37 2.37 17.63
N GLU A 570 -23.34 2.82 18.36
CA GLU A 570 -21.92 2.57 18.02
C GLU A 570 -21.48 1.13 18.22
N VAL A 571 -21.97 0.43 19.25
CA VAL A 571 -21.64 -0.99 19.45
C VAL A 571 -22.55 -1.89 18.63
N ALA A 572 -23.80 -1.51 18.42
CA ALA A 572 -24.59 -2.10 17.35
C ALA A 572 -23.89 -1.92 16.01
N TYR A 573 -23.23 -0.78 15.74
CA TYR A 573 -22.47 -0.54 14.52
C TYR A 573 -21.19 -1.38 14.46
N PHE A 574 -20.41 -1.47 15.55
CA PHE A 574 -19.23 -2.34 15.69
C PHE A 574 -19.61 -3.82 15.47
N ILE A 575 -20.58 -4.34 16.22
CA ILE A 575 -21.04 -5.73 16.11
C ILE A 575 -21.72 -6.01 14.75
N LYS A 576 -22.55 -5.09 14.22
CA LYS A 576 -23.20 -5.27 12.90
C LYS A 576 -22.23 -5.14 11.72
N ASN A 577 -21.11 -4.43 11.87
CA ASN A 577 -20.11 -4.31 10.82
C ASN A 577 -19.07 -5.44 10.83
N PHE A 578 -18.84 -6.08 11.97
CA PHE A 578 -17.94 -7.23 12.07
C PHE A 578 -18.63 -8.59 11.95
N ILE A 579 -19.97 -8.62 11.91
CA ILE A 579 -20.77 -9.79 11.52
C ILE A 579 -21.63 -9.50 10.25
N PRO A 580 -21.06 -9.13 9.07
CA PRO A 580 -21.83 -9.00 7.85
C PRO A 580 -22.16 -10.38 7.26
N GLY A 581 -23.37 -10.86 7.47
CA GLY A 581 -23.84 -12.17 6.98
C GLY A 581 -25.02 -12.68 7.78
N PHE A 582 -25.13 -12.20 9.01
CA PHE A 582 -26.35 -12.23 9.77
C PHE A 582 -27.03 -10.86 9.60
N SER A 583 -28.09 -10.81 8.80
CA SER A 583 -29.06 -9.69 8.79
C SER A 583 -29.89 -9.67 10.08
N LEU A 584 -29.29 -10.12 11.18
CA LEU A 584 -29.94 -10.43 12.43
C LEU A 584 -29.70 -9.28 13.41
N THR A 585 -30.76 -8.92 14.12
CA THR A 585 -30.72 -8.14 15.35
C THR A 585 -29.84 -8.83 16.40
N LEU A 586 -29.33 -8.09 17.40
CA LEU A 586 -28.54 -8.69 18.50
C LEU A 586 -29.31 -9.82 19.23
N ASP A 587 -30.64 -9.73 19.27
CA ASP A 587 -31.51 -10.79 19.80
C ASP A 587 -31.51 -12.03 18.91
N GLU A 588 -31.64 -11.85 17.60
CA GLU A 588 -31.54 -12.95 16.64
C GLU A 588 -30.13 -13.57 16.58
N ILE A 589 -29.04 -12.80 16.78
CA ILE A 589 -27.67 -13.36 16.92
C ILE A 589 -27.52 -14.16 18.22
N SER A 590 -28.17 -13.73 19.30
CA SER A 590 -28.17 -14.46 20.58
C SER A 590 -29.08 -15.70 20.58
N GLU A 591 -30.07 -15.75 19.69
CA GLU A 591 -30.99 -16.90 19.55
C GLU A 591 -30.55 -17.89 18.46
N SER A 592 -29.76 -17.45 17.47
CA SER A 592 -29.23 -18.29 16.39
C SER A 592 -27.88 -18.95 16.69
N LEU A 593 -27.14 -18.43 17.67
CA LEU A 593 -25.91 -19.02 18.25
C LEU A 593 -26.23 -19.70 19.58
#